data_AF-A0A915EHD8-F1
#
_entry.id   AF-A0A915EHD8-F1
#
_cell.length_a   1.000
_cell.length_b   1.000
_cell.length_c   1.000
_cell.angle_alpha   90.00
_cell.angle_beta   90.00
_cell.angle_gamma   90.00
#
_symmetry.space_group_name_H-M   'P 1'
#
loop_
_entity.id
_entity.type
_entity.pdbx_description
1 polymer ?
#
loop_
_entity_poly.entity_id
_entity_poly.type
_entity_poly.pdbx_seq_one_letter_code
_entity_poly.pdbx_strand_id
1 'polypeptide(L)'
;MARKISHATPITQQQTQARCKFVELASYFDQPDQSVLMKARINQGYGYGNTSNSLYTIIESSRNVIENDPYANEDIQFCWRWVHRMYHYPDDLQKTYLTRFPGIKHIIKDMKSSSTTRNDEITYRNRVFTNEKRETILRICGWPSFEDRTACKLMFDELMNRPKVESKTRACALAMFSVQGANSKEYLQRLCDFTHSEEFVEKNEKEFVDRWKKMALRVTDVLNKFNGIKVPDYELLCNEISDSYLLAIIKFLARREFYNAFLHEIISLENMELEDKLAFAAIHMDDESLNIALDNLLGELRDQRPLSALLITGLDDHNECHQVLHRYVDEKNDIQTASILFVVGNCFRKSKLLQDSSFTGVKISELLSKAIDAEERRSPRRRSMHCVRDYMEMLNNWCFWLPKTFLSSLLPQAVIACNFCGVPIYPSVSDKIESLRSNVANTNIYNYPKRGDKTRMMSCGKCKRPLPKCTICRQHYGSQASASKPEVAGTTSKNSAIDHWFVWCCSCNHGGHLSHIRDWFQEYKACPASGCDCLCMDRDHSLRDDLIVPFTNVDI
;
A
#
# COMPACT_ATOMS: atom_id res chain seq x y z
N MET A 1 25.48 -77.87 23.12
CA MET A 1 24.27 -78.44 22.49
C MET A 1 23.75 -77.47 21.43
N ALA A 2 23.56 -77.97 20.20
CA ALA A 2 22.70 -77.45 19.11
C ALA A 2 21.46 -76.65 19.58
N ARG A 3 20.81 -75.72 18.86
CA ARG A 3 20.70 -75.38 17.40
C ARG A 3 19.91 -74.05 17.27
N LYS A 4 20.17 -73.34 16.15
CA LYS A 4 19.33 -72.42 15.30
C LYS A 4 17.88 -72.10 15.76
N ILE A 5 17.35 -70.89 15.55
CA ILE A 5 16.77 -70.42 14.26
C ILE A 5 16.64 -68.88 14.24
N SER A 6 16.93 -68.33 13.06
CA SER A 6 16.73 -66.98 12.53
C SER A 6 15.25 -66.62 12.29
N HIS A 7 14.86 -65.35 12.51
CA HIS A 7 13.93 -64.66 11.62
C HIS A 7 14.24 -63.16 11.58
N ALA A 8 14.53 -62.67 10.37
CA ALA A 8 14.53 -61.26 10.01
C ALA A 8 13.19 -60.94 9.32
N THR A 9 12.62 -59.79 9.63
CA THR A 9 11.58 -59.08 8.86
C THR A 9 11.67 -57.57 9.20
N PRO A 10 11.20 -56.67 8.32
CA PRO A 10 11.99 -55.53 7.86
C PRO A 10 11.58 -54.19 8.45
N ILE A 11 12.55 -53.27 8.49
CA ILE A 11 12.39 -51.87 8.89
C ILE A 11 11.66 -51.10 7.76
N THR A 12 10.39 -50.76 7.99
CA THR A 12 9.59 -49.91 7.10
C THR A 12 9.49 -48.47 7.63
N GLN A 13 9.79 -47.51 6.75
CA GLN A 13 9.10 -46.22 6.60
C GLN A 13 8.98 -45.23 7.77
N GLN A 14 9.85 -45.25 8.80
CA GLN A 14 9.87 -44.19 9.83
C GLN A 14 11.06 -43.22 9.79
N GLN A 15 12.05 -43.43 8.92
CA GLN A 15 13.27 -42.58 8.89
C GLN A 15 13.23 -41.43 7.88
N THR A 16 12.30 -41.41 6.92
CA THR A 16 12.15 -40.30 5.95
C THR A 16 11.36 -39.11 6.51
N GLN A 17 10.44 -39.32 7.46
CA GLN A 17 9.71 -38.23 8.12
C GLN A 17 10.56 -37.43 9.11
N ALA A 18 11.59 -38.04 9.69
CA ALA A 18 12.51 -37.35 10.60
C ALA A 18 13.46 -36.40 9.83
N ARG A 19 13.81 -36.71 8.58
CA ARG A 19 14.68 -35.85 7.75
C ARG A 19 13.96 -34.60 7.22
N CYS A 20 12.67 -34.66 6.93
CA CYS A 20 11.87 -33.47 6.57
C CYS A 20 11.71 -32.49 7.75
N LYS A 21 11.50 -32.98 8.98
CA LYS A 21 11.41 -32.11 10.16
C LYS A 21 12.75 -31.44 10.53
N PHE A 22 13.88 -32.07 10.23
CA PHE A 22 15.20 -31.45 10.45
C PHE A 22 15.54 -30.36 9.43
N VAL A 23 14.99 -30.43 8.20
CA VAL A 23 15.15 -29.36 7.19
C VAL A 23 14.24 -28.17 7.52
N GLU A 24 13.04 -28.38 8.06
CA GLU A 24 12.16 -27.30 8.57
C GLU A 24 12.70 -26.61 9.83
N LEU A 25 13.52 -27.28 10.64
CA LEU A 25 14.18 -26.67 11.80
C LEU A 25 15.45 -25.89 11.41
N ALA A 26 16.10 -26.23 10.29
CA ALA A 26 17.29 -25.54 9.81
C ALA A 26 16.97 -24.19 9.13
N SER A 27 15.79 -24.03 8.53
CA SER A 27 15.33 -22.75 7.96
C SER A 27 14.84 -21.74 9.01
N TYR A 28 14.57 -22.20 10.24
CA TYR A 28 14.13 -21.34 11.34
C TYR A 28 15.27 -20.54 12.00
N PHE A 29 16.53 -20.90 11.77
CA PHE A 29 17.70 -20.21 12.34
C PHE A 29 18.34 -19.18 11.41
N ASP A 30 17.84 -19.00 10.18
CA ASP A 30 18.40 -18.07 9.19
C ASP A 30 17.55 -16.81 8.98
N GLN A 31 16.37 -16.71 9.62
CA GLN A 31 15.59 -15.48 9.58
C GLN A 31 16.03 -14.53 10.71
N PRO A 32 16.41 -13.29 10.39
CA PRO A 32 16.76 -12.31 11.41
C PRO A 32 15.55 -12.04 12.32
N ASP A 33 15.82 -11.76 13.59
CA ASP A 33 14.80 -11.30 14.52
C ASP A 33 14.01 -10.13 13.91
N GLN A 34 12.69 -10.12 14.10
CA GLN A 34 11.81 -9.14 13.45
C GLN A 34 12.21 -7.70 13.78
N SER A 35 12.71 -7.42 14.99
CA SER A 35 13.18 -6.07 15.34
C SER A 35 14.45 -5.67 14.57
N VAL A 36 15.33 -6.62 14.25
CA VAL A 36 16.50 -6.41 13.40
C VAL A 36 16.07 -6.14 11.96
N LEU A 37 15.10 -6.90 11.45
CA LEU A 37 14.53 -6.67 10.12
C LEU A 37 13.87 -5.29 10.01
N MET A 38 13.06 -4.91 11.02
CA MET A 38 12.44 -3.59 11.08
C MET A 38 13.47 -2.47 11.05
N LYS A 39 14.56 -2.61 11.81
CA LYS A 39 15.66 -1.64 11.84
C LYS A 39 16.39 -1.56 10.49
N ALA A 40 16.65 -2.70 9.86
CA ALA A 40 17.26 -2.76 8.53
C ALA A 40 16.40 -2.07 7.47
N ARG A 41 15.08 -2.31 7.48
CA ARG A 41 14.11 -1.63 6.59
C ARG A 41 14.15 -0.11 6.75
N ILE A 42 14.23 0.40 7.99
CA ILE A 42 14.33 1.86 8.24
C ILE A 42 15.59 2.43 7.60
N ASN A 43 16.74 1.77 7.79
CA ASN A 43 18.00 2.22 7.19
C ASN A 43 17.95 2.25 5.65
N GLN A 44 17.10 1.43 5.04
CA GLN A 44 16.86 1.43 3.59
C GLN A 44 15.82 2.47 3.14
N GLY A 45 15.19 3.20 4.07
CA GLY A 45 14.21 4.24 3.78
C GLY A 45 12.75 3.88 4.08
N TYR A 46 12.47 2.74 4.73
CA TYR A 46 11.09 2.33 5.02
C TYR A 46 10.40 3.30 6.00
N GLY A 47 9.24 3.81 5.62
CA GLY A 47 8.51 4.82 6.40
C GLY A 47 9.11 6.24 6.34
N TYR A 48 10.05 6.51 5.44
CA TYR A 48 10.53 7.87 5.19
C TYR A 48 9.60 8.64 4.25
N GLY A 49 9.32 9.89 4.58
CA GLY A 49 8.62 10.83 3.70
C GLY A 49 9.54 11.96 3.24
N ASN A 50 8.95 12.88 2.50
CA ASN A 50 9.50 14.20 2.26
C ASN A 50 8.45 15.26 2.63
N THR A 51 8.87 16.52 2.61
CA THR A 51 8.05 17.64 3.04
C THR A 51 7.12 18.20 1.97
N SER A 52 7.29 17.82 0.70
CA SER A 52 6.42 18.28 -0.39
C SER A 52 5.16 17.44 -0.52
N ASN A 53 5.28 16.11 -0.36
CA ASN A 53 4.17 15.18 -0.33
C ASN A 53 4.50 13.97 0.56
N SER A 54 4.34 14.15 1.87
CA SER A 54 4.73 13.15 2.89
C SER A 54 3.99 11.84 2.74
N LEU A 55 2.70 11.85 2.39
CA LEU A 55 1.91 10.65 2.22
C LEU A 55 2.39 9.82 1.02
N TYR A 56 2.52 10.46 -0.15
CA TYR A 56 3.01 9.79 -1.36
C TYR A 56 4.40 9.17 -1.13
N THR A 57 5.31 9.96 -0.57
CA THR A 57 6.70 9.54 -0.41
C THR A 57 6.88 8.45 0.62
N ILE A 58 6.08 8.44 1.70
CA ILE A 58 6.03 7.29 2.62
C ILE A 58 5.59 6.03 1.86
N ILE A 59 4.56 6.12 1.03
CA ILE A 59 4.05 4.96 0.28
C ILE A 59 5.09 4.47 -0.74
N GLU A 60 5.70 5.38 -1.48
CA GLU A 60 6.71 5.08 -2.50
C GLU A 60 7.98 4.49 -1.88
N SER A 61 8.54 5.13 -0.84
CA SER A 61 9.73 4.63 -0.14
C SER A 61 9.48 3.27 0.49
N SER A 62 8.30 3.10 1.12
CA SER A 62 7.94 1.85 1.78
C SER A 62 7.78 0.72 0.78
N ARG A 63 7.12 0.98 -0.36
CA ARG A 63 7.02 0.02 -1.47
C ARG A 63 8.40 -0.38 -2.01
N ASN A 64 9.26 0.59 -2.30
CA ASN A 64 10.58 0.32 -2.89
C ASN A 64 11.45 -0.53 -1.96
N VAL A 65 11.42 -0.28 -0.65
CA VAL A 65 12.17 -1.10 0.32
C VAL A 65 11.64 -2.53 0.34
N ILE A 66 10.31 -2.70 0.38
CA ILE A 66 9.69 -4.04 0.45
C ILE A 66 9.88 -4.84 -0.84
N GLU A 67 9.91 -4.20 -2.01
CA GLU A 67 10.22 -4.88 -3.28
C GLU A 67 11.66 -5.41 -3.33
N ASN A 68 12.58 -4.81 -2.59
CA ASN A 68 13.98 -5.22 -2.51
C ASN A 68 14.33 -6.00 -1.23
N ASP A 69 13.37 -6.22 -0.32
CA ASP A 69 13.57 -6.95 0.92
C ASP A 69 13.50 -8.47 0.67
N PRO A 70 14.60 -9.22 0.87
CA PRO A 70 14.63 -10.66 0.64
C PRO A 70 13.73 -11.47 1.60
N TYR A 71 13.32 -10.87 2.73
CA TYR A 71 12.44 -11.51 3.72
C TYR A 71 10.98 -11.06 3.59
N ALA A 72 10.67 -10.13 2.67
CA ALA A 72 9.30 -9.73 2.41
C ALA A 72 8.51 -10.86 1.73
N ASN A 73 7.42 -11.29 2.37
CA ASN A 73 6.51 -12.27 1.76
C ASN A 73 5.59 -11.62 0.71
N GLU A 74 4.87 -12.44 -0.03
CA GLU A 74 3.94 -11.95 -1.06
C GLU A 74 2.83 -11.05 -0.50
N ASP A 75 2.46 -11.22 0.78
CA ASP A 75 1.38 -10.48 1.43
C ASP A 75 1.74 -8.99 1.62
N ILE A 76 2.92 -8.71 2.20
CA ILE A 76 3.40 -7.33 2.39
C ILE A 76 3.74 -6.67 1.04
N GLN A 77 4.32 -7.43 0.09
CA GLN A 77 4.58 -6.94 -1.26
C GLN A 77 3.28 -6.58 -1.99
N PHE A 78 2.26 -7.43 -1.87
CA PHE A 78 0.93 -7.14 -2.40
C PHE A 78 0.34 -5.87 -1.78
N CYS A 79 0.40 -5.76 -0.44
CA CYS A 79 -0.17 -4.63 0.29
C CYS A 79 0.39 -3.29 -0.20
N TRP A 80 1.71 -3.16 -0.29
CA TRP A 80 2.33 -1.91 -0.74
C TRP A 80 2.11 -1.62 -2.22
N ARG A 81 2.07 -2.64 -3.08
CA ARG A 81 1.65 -2.46 -4.49
C ARG A 81 0.21 -1.95 -4.58
N TRP A 82 -0.69 -2.49 -3.76
CA TRP A 82 -2.08 -2.05 -3.70
C TRP A 82 -2.20 -0.62 -3.16
N VAL A 83 -1.60 -0.29 -2.02
CA VAL A 83 -1.62 1.07 -1.45
C VAL A 83 -1.05 2.09 -2.44
N HIS A 84 0.07 1.78 -3.09
CA HIS A 84 0.67 2.63 -4.12
C HIS A 84 -0.26 2.82 -5.31
N ARG A 85 -0.86 1.74 -5.84
CA ARG A 85 -1.85 1.82 -6.93
C ARG A 85 -3.04 2.68 -6.53
N MET A 86 -3.56 2.48 -5.33
CA MET A 86 -4.69 3.25 -4.79
C MET A 86 -4.39 4.74 -4.68
N TYR A 87 -3.16 5.11 -4.33
CA TYR A 87 -2.74 6.50 -4.27
C TYR A 87 -2.75 7.19 -5.65
N HIS A 88 -2.50 6.48 -6.74
CA HIS A 88 -2.51 7.09 -8.07
C HIS A 88 -3.89 7.18 -8.72
N TYR A 89 -4.94 6.62 -8.08
CA TYR A 89 -6.29 6.80 -8.60
C TYR A 89 -6.79 8.24 -8.43
N PRO A 90 -7.69 8.69 -9.33
CA PRO A 90 -8.28 10.02 -9.24
C PRO A 90 -8.94 10.28 -7.88
N ASP A 91 -8.89 11.55 -7.44
CA ASP A 91 -9.45 11.99 -6.15
C ASP A 91 -10.95 11.75 -6.00
N ASP A 92 -11.64 11.35 -7.07
CA ASP A 92 -13.06 11.00 -7.07
C ASP A 92 -13.38 9.82 -6.15
N LEU A 93 -12.44 8.88 -5.94
CA LEU A 93 -12.62 7.82 -4.95
C LEU A 93 -12.66 8.40 -3.52
N GLN A 94 -11.74 9.31 -3.20
CA GLN A 94 -11.69 9.93 -1.89
C GLN A 94 -12.92 10.80 -1.63
N LYS A 95 -13.41 11.53 -2.64
CA LYS A 95 -14.65 12.31 -2.52
C LYS A 95 -15.87 11.42 -2.29
N THR A 96 -15.98 10.32 -3.02
CA THR A 96 -17.14 9.42 -2.98
C THR A 96 -17.19 8.60 -1.69
N TYR A 97 -16.05 8.03 -1.27
CA TYR A 97 -15.99 7.09 -0.15
C TYR A 97 -15.38 7.68 1.13
N LEU A 98 -15.01 8.97 1.12
CA LEU A 98 -14.38 9.69 2.23
C LEU A 98 -13.04 9.08 2.68
N THR A 99 -12.45 8.17 1.92
CA THR A 99 -11.13 7.57 2.15
C THR A 99 -10.43 7.35 0.83
N ARG A 100 -9.10 7.42 0.84
CA ARG A 100 -8.26 7.16 -0.34
C ARG A 100 -8.09 5.66 -0.60
N PHE A 101 -8.38 4.82 0.38
CA PHE A 101 -8.18 3.37 0.34
C PHE A 101 -9.49 2.61 0.66
N PRO A 102 -10.59 2.88 -0.07
CA PRO A 102 -11.84 2.15 0.16
C PRO A 102 -11.67 0.67 -0.18
N GLY A 103 -12.23 -0.20 0.65
CA GLY A 103 -12.34 -1.63 0.36
C GLY A 103 -13.54 -1.93 -0.53
N ILE A 104 -13.53 -3.10 -1.17
CA ILE A 104 -14.64 -3.57 -2.00
C ILE A 104 -15.95 -3.62 -1.22
N LYS A 105 -15.94 -4.06 0.04
CA LYS A 105 -17.16 -4.08 0.89
C LYS A 105 -17.77 -2.69 1.07
N HIS A 106 -16.93 -1.65 1.16
CA HIS A 106 -17.42 -0.27 1.25
C HIS A 106 -18.01 0.19 -0.10
N ILE A 107 -17.36 -0.16 -1.21
CA ILE A 107 -17.79 0.20 -2.57
C ILE A 107 -19.16 -0.38 -2.90
N ILE A 108 -19.39 -1.67 -2.62
CA ILE A 108 -20.64 -2.37 -2.98
C ILE A 108 -21.82 -2.04 -2.06
N LYS A 109 -21.61 -1.28 -0.98
CA LYS A 109 -22.68 -0.94 -0.05
C LYS A 109 -23.81 -0.22 -0.80
N ASP A 110 -25.06 -0.66 -0.59
CA ASP A 110 -26.25 -0.13 -1.26
C ASP A 110 -26.21 -0.22 -2.80
N MET A 111 -25.43 -1.16 -3.35
CA MET A 111 -25.38 -1.42 -4.79
C MET A 111 -26.66 -2.10 -5.25
N LYS A 112 -27.13 -1.71 -6.44
CA LYS A 112 -28.24 -2.34 -7.16
C LYS A 112 -27.83 -2.50 -8.61
N SER A 113 -27.32 -3.67 -8.95
CA SER A 113 -26.77 -3.92 -10.28
C SER A 113 -27.87 -4.34 -11.27
N SER A 114 -27.72 -3.88 -12.51
CA SER A 114 -28.52 -4.41 -13.62
C SER A 114 -27.85 -5.65 -14.18
N SER A 115 -28.62 -6.64 -14.63
CA SER A 115 -28.06 -7.80 -15.33
C SER A 115 -28.35 -7.75 -16.82
N THR A 116 -27.35 -7.99 -17.66
CA THR A 116 -27.50 -8.11 -19.11
C THR A 116 -26.97 -9.48 -19.57
N THR A 117 -27.55 -10.03 -20.64
CA THR A 117 -27.04 -11.25 -21.25
C THR A 117 -26.26 -10.90 -22.51
N ARG A 118 -24.98 -11.26 -22.53
CA ARG A 118 -24.09 -11.09 -23.69
C ARG A 118 -23.92 -12.43 -24.39
N ASN A 119 -24.02 -12.42 -25.71
CA ASN A 119 -23.73 -13.59 -26.54
C ASN A 119 -22.27 -13.55 -26.98
N ASP A 120 -21.63 -14.70 -27.00
CA ASP A 120 -20.26 -14.93 -27.45
C ASP A 120 -20.21 -16.26 -28.21
N GLU A 121 -19.35 -16.36 -29.21
CA GLU A 121 -19.31 -17.53 -30.10
C GLU A 121 -18.87 -18.82 -29.42
N ILE A 122 -18.07 -18.71 -28.35
CA ILE A 122 -17.49 -19.86 -27.63
C ILE A 122 -18.28 -20.15 -26.35
N THR A 123 -18.60 -19.11 -25.59
CA THR A 123 -19.25 -19.22 -24.28
C THR A 123 -20.78 -19.06 -24.36
N TYR A 124 -21.30 -18.77 -25.55
CA TYR A 124 -22.72 -18.57 -25.84
C TYR A 124 -23.30 -17.45 -24.96
N ARG A 125 -24.36 -17.73 -24.19
CA ARG A 125 -25.01 -16.76 -23.29
C ARG A 125 -24.22 -16.61 -21.98
N ASN A 126 -23.79 -15.38 -21.70
CA ASN A 126 -23.12 -14.97 -20.48
C ASN A 126 -23.97 -13.93 -19.76
N ARG A 127 -24.37 -14.20 -18.51
CA ARG A 127 -25.05 -13.22 -17.68
C ARG A 127 -23.98 -12.36 -17.00
N VAL A 128 -23.99 -11.06 -17.27
CA VAL A 128 -23.06 -10.11 -16.68
C VAL A 128 -23.82 -9.06 -15.89
N PHE A 129 -23.20 -8.55 -14.83
CA PHE A 129 -23.78 -7.55 -13.94
C PHE A 129 -23.07 -6.21 -14.11
N THR A 130 -23.84 -5.15 -14.34
CA THR A 130 -23.33 -3.80 -14.61
C THR A 130 -23.78 -2.82 -13.54
N ASN A 131 -22.81 -2.05 -13.04
CA ASN A 131 -22.98 -0.94 -12.12
C ASN A 131 -21.67 -0.13 -12.11
N GLU A 132 -21.73 1.19 -11.95
CA GLU A 132 -20.53 2.05 -11.83
C GLU A 132 -19.62 1.61 -10.67
N LYS A 133 -20.21 1.10 -9.58
CA LYS A 133 -19.48 0.51 -8.45
C LYS A 133 -18.72 -0.76 -8.85
N ARG A 134 -19.27 -1.60 -9.74
CA ARG A 134 -18.58 -2.79 -10.27
C ARG A 134 -17.43 -2.40 -11.19
N GLU A 135 -17.60 -1.37 -12.01
CA GLU A 135 -16.49 -0.81 -12.79
C GLU A 135 -15.38 -0.26 -11.89
N THR A 136 -15.74 0.33 -10.76
CA THR A 136 -14.78 0.77 -9.75
C THR A 136 -14.01 -0.43 -9.16
N ILE A 137 -14.69 -1.55 -8.87
CA ILE A 137 -14.05 -2.80 -8.40
C ILE A 137 -13.05 -3.33 -9.44
N LEU A 138 -13.45 -3.41 -10.72
CA LEU A 138 -12.55 -3.82 -11.80
C LEU A 138 -11.31 -2.94 -11.82
N ARG A 139 -11.52 -1.62 -11.78
CA ARG A 139 -10.45 -0.65 -11.81
C ARG A 139 -9.45 -0.86 -10.67
N ILE A 140 -9.89 -0.96 -9.41
CA ILE A 140 -8.97 -1.16 -8.27
C ILE A 140 -8.24 -2.51 -8.32
N CYS A 141 -8.87 -3.53 -8.91
CA CYS A 141 -8.25 -4.83 -9.20
C CYS A 141 -7.25 -4.76 -10.37
N GLY A 142 -7.06 -3.59 -11.00
CA GLY A 142 -6.17 -3.45 -12.16
C GLY A 142 -6.76 -3.99 -13.46
N TRP A 143 -8.08 -4.19 -13.51
CA TRP A 143 -8.80 -4.60 -14.71
C TRP A 143 -9.38 -3.39 -15.44
N PRO A 144 -9.30 -3.34 -16.78
CA PRO A 144 -10.08 -2.39 -17.56
C PRO A 144 -11.57 -2.71 -17.47
N SER A 145 -12.42 -1.78 -17.93
CA SER A 145 -13.83 -2.12 -18.15
C SER A 145 -13.90 -3.27 -19.15
N PHE A 146 -14.68 -4.32 -18.82
CA PHE A 146 -14.85 -5.48 -19.71
C PHE A 146 -15.54 -5.10 -21.04
N GLU A 147 -16.21 -3.94 -21.08
CA GLU A 147 -16.80 -3.38 -22.28
C GLU A 147 -15.77 -2.69 -23.19
N ASP A 148 -14.64 -2.22 -22.63
CA ASP A 148 -13.52 -1.68 -23.41
C ASP A 148 -12.67 -2.82 -23.96
N ARG A 149 -13.07 -3.29 -25.15
CA ARG A 149 -12.40 -4.38 -25.86
C ARG A 149 -10.94 -4.06 -26.18
N THR A 150 -10.61 -2.80 -26.45
CA THR A 150 -9.25 -2.38 -26.82
C THR A 150 -8.34 -2.43 -25.60
N ALA A 151 -8.76 -1.84 -24.47
CA ALA A 151 -7.99 -1.88 -23.24
C ALA A 151 -7.81 -3.32 -22.71
N CYS A 152 -8.87 -4.15 -22.80
CA CYS A 152 -8.77 -5.57 -22.50
C CYS A 152 -7.71 -6.26 -23.36
N LYS A 153 -7.76 -6.06 -24.69
CA LYS A 153 -6.82 -6.70 -25.61
C LYS A 153 -5.37 -6.29 -25.32
N LEU A 154 -5.11 -5.01 -25.06
CA LEU A 154 -3.78 -4.52 -24.68
C LEU A 154 -3.25 -5.21 -23.42
N MET A 155 -4.09 -5.36 -22.39
CA MET A 155 -3.74 -6.07 -21.16
C MET A 155 -3.43 -7.55 -21.41
N PHE A 156 -4.25 -8.23 -22.23
CA PHE A 156 -4.06 -9.65 -22.52
C PHE A 156 -2.80 -9.90 -23.37
N ASP A 157 -2.55 -9.05 -24.36
CA ASP A 157 -1.34 -9.12 -25.19
C ASP A 157 -0.08 -8.86 -24.36
N GLU A 158 -0.11 -7.90 -23.43
CA GLU A 158 1.00 -7.66 -22.50
C GLU A 158 1.32 -8.93 -21.69
N LEU A 159 0.30 -9.58 -21.13
CA LEU A 159 0.46 -10.83 -20.38
C LEU A 159 0.97 -11.99 -21.25
N MET A 160 0.49 -12.10 -22.48
CA MET A 160 0.93 -13.12 -23.44
C MET A 160 2.40 -12.97 -23.83
N ASN A 161 2.90 -11.74 -23.86
CA ASN A 161 4.29 -11.43 -24.23
C ASN A 161 5.28 -11.62 -23.06
N ARG A 162 4.80 -11.84 -21.84
CA ARG A 162 5.68 -12.16 -20.70
C ARG A 162 6.32 -13.54 -20.86
N PRO A 163 7.53 -13.77 -20.34
CA PRO A 163 8.26 -15.03 -20.56
C PRO A 163 7.61 -16.23 -19.84
N LYS A 164 7.00 -16.01 -18.68
CA LYS A 164 6.37 -17.07 -17.87
C LYS A 164 5.16 -17.70 -18.58
N VAL A 165 4.99 -19.01 -18.45
CA VAL A 165 3.86 -19.75 -19.06
C VAL A 165 2.55 -19.47 -18.32
N GLU A 166 2.63 -19.25 -17.00
CA GLU A 166 1.52 -18.92 -16.12
C GLU A 166 0.91 -17.54 -16.47
N SER A 167 1.73 -16.60 -16.94
CA SER A 167 1.22 -15.32 -17.46
C SER A 167 0.37 -15.49 -18.71
N LYS A 168 0.67 -16.50 -19.54
CA LYS A 168 -0.09 -16.81 -20.76
C LYS A 168 -1.41 -17.52 -20.44
N THR A 169 -1.43 -18.45 -19.50
CA THR A 169 -2.68 -19.09 -19.04
C THR A 169 -3.61 -18.08 -18.37
N ARG A 170 -3.04 -17.17 -17.57
CA ARG A 170 -3.76 -16.01 -17.01
C ARG A 170 -4.41 -15.18 -18.12
N ALA A 171 -3.68 -14.81 -19.18
CA ALA A 171 -4.25 -14.05 -20.30
C ALA A 171 -5.44 -14.77 -20.97
N CYS A 172 -5.32 -16.10 -21.17
CA CYS A 172 -6.39 -16.92 -21.75
C CYS A 172 -7.67 -16.87 -20.89
N ALA A 173 -7.53 -17.02 -19.57
CA ALA A 173 -8.65 -17.00 -18.64
C ALA A 173 -9.29 -15.61 -18.52
N LEU A 174 -8.48 -14.55 -18.46
CA LEU A 174 -8.94 -13.17 -18.42
C LEU A 174 -9.76 -12.81 -19.67
N ALA A 175 -9.31 -13.20 -20.86
CA ALA A 175 -10.08 -13.03 -22.09
C ALA A 175 -11.43 -13.77 -22.05
N MET A 176 -11.45 -14.97 -21.45
CA MET A 176 -12.67 -15.75 -21.27
C MET A 176 -13.65 -15.05 -20.30
N PHE A 177 -13.16 -14.56 -19.17
CA PHE A 177 -13.96 -13.85 -18.16
C PHE A 177 -14.50 -12.52 -18.66
N SER A 178 -13.78 -11.84 -19.56
CA SER A 178 -14.26 -10.62 -20.21
C SER A 178 -15.26 -10.87 -21.35
N VAL A 179 -15.78 -12.10 -21.52
CA VAL A 179 -16.72 -12.46 -22.59
C VAL A 179 -16.11 -12.16 -23.97
N GLN A 180 -14.86 -12.57 -24.17
CA GLN A 180 -14.11 -12.50 -25.43
C GLN A 180 -13.58 -13.90 -25.76
N GLY A 181 -14.48 -14.87 -25.92
CA GLY A 181 -14.14 -16.28 -26.09
C GLY A 181 -13.31 -16.54 -27.35
N ALA A 182 -13.56 -15.80 -28.44
CA ALA A 182 -12.74 -15.85 -29.65
C ALA A 182 -11.27 -15.47 -29.39
N ASN A 183 -11.03 -14.39 -28.63
CA ASN A 183 -9.67 -13.99 -28.25
C ASN A 183 -9.04 -15.02 -27.30
N SER A 184 -9.81 -15.56 -26.34
CA SER A 184 -9.33 -16.63 -25.46
C SER A 184 -8.88 -17.86 -26.26
N LYS A 185 -9.64 -18.24 -27.30
CA LYS A 185 -9.27 -19.33 -28.22
C LYS A 185 -7.99 -19.04 -29.01
N GLU A 186 -7.83 -17.81 -29.52
CA GLU A 186 -6.60 -17.38 -30.19
C GLU A 186 -5.40 -17.44 -29.23
N TYR A 187 -5.56 -16.96 -27.99
CA TYR A 187 -4.49 -17.00 -26.99
C TYR A 187 -4.13 -18.41 -26.54
N LEU A 188 -5.10 -19.33 -26.47
CA LEU A 188 -4.83 -20.74 -26.22
C LEU A 188 -4.05 -21.39 -27.37
N GLN A 189 -4.32 -21.02 -28.62
CA GLN A 189 -3.50 -21.47 -29.75
C GLN A 189 -2.06 -20.94 -29.62
N ARG A 190 -1.89 -19.65 -29.30
CA ARG A 190 -0.56 -19.07 -29.05
C ARG A 190 0.16 -19.73 -27.86
N LEU A 191 -0.57 -20.15 -26.83
CA LEU A 191 -0.02 -20.94 -25.72
C LEU A 191 0.45 -22.32 -26.20
N CYS A 192 -0.34 -23.01 -27.03
CA CYS A 192 0.07 -24.26 -27.67
C CYS A 192 1.36 -24.05 -28.47
N ASP A 193 1.43 -23.03 -29.32
CA ASP A 193 2.62 -22.74 -30.12
C ASP A 193 3.83 -22.43 -29.23
N PHE A 194 3.66 -21.65 -28.16
CA PHE A 194 4.71 -21.35 -27.19
C PHE A 194 5.24 -22.59 -26.47
N THR A 195 4.35 -23.47 -25.98
CA THR A 195 4.77 -24.72 -25.32
C THR A 195 5.49 -25.68 -26.25
N HIS A 196 5.32 -25.54 -27.57
CA HIS A 196 6.04 -26.31 -28.60
C HIS A 196 7.29 -25.62 -29.14
N SER A 197 7.53 -24.35 -28.78
CA SER A 197 8.71 -23.62 -29.21
C SER A 197 10.00 -24.21 -28.68
N GLU A 198 11.07 -24.14 -29.47
CA GLU A 198 12.40 -24.63 -29.07
C GLU A 198 12.88 -23.93 -27.78
N GLU A 199 12.67 -22.61 -27.67
CA GLU A 199 13.05 -21.84 -26.49
C GLU A 199 12.41 -22.40 -25.20
N PHE A 200 11.12 -22.75 -25.23
CA PHE A 200 10.44 -23.28 -24.05
C PHE A 200 10.92 -24.71 -23.72
N VAL A 201 11.17 -25.53 -24.75
CA VAL A 201 11.60 -26.93 -24.59
C VAL A 201 13.03 -27.01 -24.05
N GLU A 202 13.94 -26.17 -24.53
CA GLU A 202 15.35 -26.19 -24.11
C GLU A 202 15.55 -25.66 -22.69
N LYS A 203 14.70 -24.73 -22.25
CA LYS A 203 14.85 -24.01 -20.98
C LYS A 203 14.22 -24.72 -19.78
N ASN A 204 13.43 -25.78 -20.01
CA ASN A 204 12.67 -26.47 -18.98
C ASN A 204 12.86 -27.99 -19.04
N GLU A 205 12.61 -28.66 -17.92
CA GLU A 205 12.67 -30.12 -17.84
C GLU A 205 11.58 -30.78 -18.70
N LYS A 206 11.91 -31.95 -19.26
CA LYS A 206 11.02 -32.67 -20.18
C LYS A 206 9.63 -32.94 -19.58
N GLU A 207 9.55 -33.39 -18.33
CA GLU A 207 8.27 -33.66 -17.67
C GLU A 207 7.41 -32.39 -17.51
N PHE A 208 8.05 -31.27 -17.18
CA PHE A 208 7.39 -29.97 -17.09
C PHE A 208 6.81 -29.56 -18.45
N VAL A 209 7.62 -29.67 -19.52
CA VAL A 209 7.22 -29.35 -20.90
C VAL A 209 6.07 -30.23 -21.35
N ASP A 210 6.18 -31.55 -21.20
CA ASP A 210 5.16 -32.51 -21.64
C ASP A 210 3.83 -32.27 -20.92
N ARG A 211 3.87 -31.95 -19.61
CA ARG A 211 2.69 -31.59 -18.83
C ARG A 211 2.00 -30.34 -19.39
N TRP A 212 2.73 -29.27 -19.68
CA TRP A 212 2.15 -28.04 -20.23
C TRP A 212 1.60 -28.21 -21.63
N LYS A 213 2.31 -28.93 -22.51
CA LYS A 213 1.81 -29.29 -23.85
C LYS A 213 0.49 -30.06 -23.75
N LYS A 214 0.42 -31.06 -22.87
CA LYS A 214 -0.80 -31.85 -22.64
C LYS A 214 -1.95 -30.96 -22.17
N MET A 215 -1.74 -30.12 -21.15
CA MET A 215 -2.79 -29.23 -20.63
C MET A 215 -3.29 -28.24 -21.70
N ALA A 216 -2.40 -27.56 -22.41
CA ALA A 216 -2.75 -26.57 -23.43
C ALA A 216 -3.57 -27.20 -24.58
N LEU A 217 -3.11 -28.36 -25.09
CA LEU A 217 -3.82 -29.10 -26.14
C LEU A 217 -5.19 -29.57 -25.64
N ARG A 218 -5.28 -30.09 -24.41
CA ARG A 218 -6.52 -30.62 -23.86
C ARG A 218 -7.59 -29.54 -23.70
N VAL A 219 -7.22 -28.37 -23.16
CA VAL A 219 -8.14 -27.23 -23.03
C VAL A 219 -8.57 -26.73 -24.41
N THR A 220 -7.64 -26.65 -25.38
CA THR A 220 -7.95 -26.23 -26.75
C THR A 220 -8.92 -27.19 -27.45
N ASP A 221 -8.74 -28.51 -27.28
CA ASP A 221 -9.65 -29.54 -27.79
C ASP A 221 -11.06 -29.41 -27.20
N VAL A 222 -11.15 -29.14 -25.89
CA VAL A 222 -12.43 -28.89 -25.21
C VAL A 222 -13.13 -27.67 -25.80
N LEU A 223 -12.44 -26.55 -25.99
CA LEU A 223 -13.03 -25.35 -26.60
C LEU A 223 -13.49 -25.59 -28.04
N ASN A 224 -12.77 -26.42 -28.81
CA ASN A 224 -13.14 -26.75 -30.19
C ASN A 224 -14.38 -27.66 -30.27
N LYS A 225 -14.57 -28.54 -29.28
CA LYS A 225 -15.71 -29.49 -29.23
C LYS A 225 -16.91 -28.96 -28.45
N PHE A 226 -16.73 -27.91 -27.65
CA PHE A 226 -17.78 -27.39 -26.79
C PHE A 226 -18.95 -26.84 -27.62
N ASN A 227 -20.14 -27.39 -27.40
CA ASN A 227 -21.37 -27.05 -28.10
C ASN A 227 -22.29 -26.12 -27.29
N GLY A 228 -21.79 -25.60 -26.16
CA GLY A 228 -22.57 -24.74 -25.28
C GLY A 228 -23.48 -25.47 -24.31
N ILE A 229 -23.53 -26.80 -24.29
CA ILE A 229 -24.43 -27.54 -23.40
C ILE A 229 -23.64 -28.11 -22.22
N LYS A 230 -22.68 -28.99 -22.51
CA LYS A 230 -21.90 -29.70 -21.51
C LYS A 230 -20.44 -29.78 -21.93
N VAL A 231 -19.54 -29.70 -20.95
CA VAL A 231 -18.13 -29.98 -21.16
C VAL A 231 -17.90 -31.51 -21.17
N PRO A 232 -17.39 -32.10 -22.27
CA PRO A 232 -17.10 -33.53 -22.33
C PRO A 232 -16.05 -33.94 -21.29
N ASP A 233 -16.22 -35.11 -20.68
CA ASP A 233 -15.28 -35.70 -19.70
C ASP A 233 -14.88 -34.78 -18.55
N TYR A 234 -15.80 -33.91 -18.09
CA TYR A 234 -15.53 -32.84 -17.13
C TYR A 234 -14.73 -33.30 -15.88
N GLU A 235 -15.14 -34.38 -15.23
CA GLU A 235 -14.47 -34.87 -14.00
C GLU A 235 -13.02 -35.30 -14.27
N LEU A 236 -12.79 -36.04 -15.36
CA LEU A 236 -11.44 -36.45 -15.78
C LEU A 236 -10.59 -35.22 -16.11
N LEU A 237 -11.18 -34.26 -16.81
CA LEU A 237 -10.51 -33.03 -17.23
C LEU A 237 -10.07 -32.19 -16.02
N CYS A 238 -10.92 -32.08 -14.99
CA CYS A 238 -10.57 -31.38 -13.75
C CYS A 238 -9.41 -32.05 -13.00
N ASN A 239 -9.27 -33.37 -13.08
CA ASN A 239 -8.17 -34.10 -12.46
C ASN A 239 -6.86 -34.01 -13.26
N GLU A 240 -6.93 -33.82 -14.58
CA GLU A 240 -5.75 -33.72 -15.46
C GLU A 240 -5.09 -32.33 -15.47
N ILE A 241 -5.84 -31.27 -15.15
CA ILE A 241 -5.38 -29.90 -15.30
C ILE A 241 -4.97 -29.35 -13.94
N SER A 242 -3.66 -29.16 -13.77
CA SER A 242 -3.08 -28.62 -12.54
C SER A 242 -3.03 -27.09 -12.50
N ASP A 243 -3.07 -26.41 -13.65
CA ASP A 243 -3.04 -24.94 -13.70
C ASP A 243 -4.41 -24.34 -13.35
N SER A 244 -4.44 -23.42 -12.37
CA SER A 244 -5.70 -22.86 -11.86
C SER A 244 -6.43 -22.00 -12.88
N TYR A 245 -5.73 -21.25 -13.75
CA TYR A 245 -6.40 -20.43 -14.76
C TYR A 245 -7.02 -21.26 -15.89
N LEU A 246 -6.33 -22.30 -16.36
CA LEU A 246 -6.88 -23.26 -17.32
C LEU A 246 -8.07 -24.03 -16.73
N LEU A 247 -7.95 -24.47 -15.48
CA LEU A 247 -9.07 -25.11 -14.77
C LEU A 247 -10.26 -24.16 -14.63
N ALA A 248 -10.00 -22.88 -14.36
CA ALA A 248 -11.04 -21.86 -14.27
C ALA A 248 -11.77 -21.65 -15.60
N ILE A 249 -11.09 -21.72 -16.75
CA ILE A 249 -11.74 -21.69 -18.08
C ILE A 249 -12.74 -22.84 -18.21
N ILE A 250 -12.34 -24.04 -17.82
CA ILE A 250 -13.18 -25.24 -17.92
C ILE A 250 -14.38 -25.16 -16.98
N LYS A 251 -14.16 -24.79 -15.72
CA LYS A 251 -15.24 -24.57 -14.74
C LYS A 251 -16.18 -23.48 -15.24
N PHE A 252 -15.65 -22.42 -15.84
CA PHE A 252 -16.47 -21.36 -16.42
C PHE A 252 -17.32 -21.91 -17.57
N LEU A 253 -16.79 -22.71 -18.49
CA LEU A 253 -17.60 -23.32 -19.57
C LEU A 253 -18.68 -24.28 -19.02
N ALA A 254 -18.38 -25.04 -17.98
CA ALA A 254 -19.28 -26.01 -17.35
C ALA A 254 -20.43 -25.39 -16.53
N ARG A 255 -20.37 -24.08 -16.22
CA ARG A 255 -21.30 -23.39 -15.30
C ARG A 255 -22.78 -23.49 -15.66
N ARG A 256 -23.15 -23.92 -16.87
CA ARG A 256 -24.55 -23.96 -17.32
C ARG A 256 -25.41 -24.96 -16.55
N GLU A 257 -24.82 -26.01 -15.99
CA GLU A 257 -25.55 -26.98 -15.18
C GLU A 257 -25.83 -26.44 -13.76
N PHE A 258 -24.85 -25.79 -13.13
CA PHE A 258 -24.97 -25.24 -11.77
C PHE A 258 -24.27 -23.87 -11.64
N TYR A 259 -24.90 -22.81 -12.17
CA TYR A 259 -24.28 -21.49 -12.36
C TYR A 259 -23.56 -20.98 -11.11
N ASN A 260 -24.27 -20.75 -10.01
CA ASN A 260 -23.65 -20.16 -8.80
C ASN A 260 -22.58 -21.06 -8.17
N ALA A 261 -22.80 -22.38 -8.13
CA ALA A 261 -21.85 -23.31 -7.52
C ALA A 261 -20.48 -23.27 -8.23
N PHE A 262 -20.47 -23.37 -9.57
CA PHE A 262 -19.23 -23.32 -10.35
C PHE A 262 -18.53 -21.95 -10.27
N LEU A 263 -19.28 -20.85 -10.15
CA LEU A 263 -18.66 -19.54 -9.95
C LEU A 263 -17.93 -19.46 -8.59
N HIS A 264 -18.51 -20.00 -7.52
CA HIS A 264 -17.85 -20.07 -6.22
C HIS A 264 -16.63 -21.01 -6.24
N GLU A 265 -16.69 -22.13 -6.96
CA GLU A 265 -15.54 -23.01 -7.14
C GLU A 265 -14.37 -22.30 -7.83
N ILE A 266 -14.62 -21.45 -8.85
CA ILE A 266 -13.58 -20.67 -9.53
C ILE A 266 -12.88 -19.70 -8.56
N ILE A 267 -13.65 -19.03 -7.71
CA ILE A 267 -13.10 -18.09 -6.71
C ILE A 267 -12.25 -18.83 -5.66
N SER A 268 -12.60 -20.07 -5.37
CA SER A 268 -11.92 -20.89 -4.35
C SER A 268 -10.60 -21.51 -4.84
N LEU A 269 -10.20 -21.31 -6.11
CA LEU A 269 -8.95 -21.86 -6.64
C LEU A 269 -7.72 -21.19 -6.01
N GLU A 270 -6.82 -21.96 -5.39
CA GLU A 270 -5.72 -21.44 -4.55
C GLU A 270 -4.70 -20.58 -5.32
N ASN A 271 -4.31 -20.97 -6.54
CA ASN A 271 -3.23 -20.30 -7.30
C ASN A 271 -3.73 -19.29 -8.35
N MET A 272 -4.79 -18.56 -8.02
CA MET A 272 -5.25 -17.40 -8.82
C MET A 272 -5.02 -16.10 -8.05
N GLU A 273 -4.61 -15.05 -8.76
CA GLU A 273 -4.46 -13.72 -8.17
C GLU A 273 -5.78 -13.24 -7.57
N LEU A 274 -5.70 -12.62 -6.38
CA LEU A 274 -6.87 -12.14 -5.65
C LEU A 274 -7.65 -11.11 -6.48
N GLU A 275 -6.95 -10.23 -7.19
CA GLU A 275 -7.55 -9.25 -8.08
C GLU A 275 -8.41 -9.90 -9.17
N ASP A 276 -7.95 -11.01 -9.75
CA ASP A 276 -8.67 -11.69 -10.84
C ASP A 276 -9.92 -12.39 -10.31
N LYS A 277 -9.85 -12.99 -9.12
CA LYS A 277 -11.02 -13.58 -8.44
C LYS A 277 -12.10 -12.53 -8.19
N LEU A 278 -11.69 -11.36 -7.68
CA LEU A 278 -12.59 -10.26 -7.34
C LEU A 278 -13.18 -9.61 -8.60
N ALA A 279 -12.37 -9.42 -9.64
CA ALA A 279 -12.84 -8.92 -10.93
C ALA A 279 -13.81 -9.89 -11.61
N PHE A 280 -13.51 -11.19 -11.58
CA PHE A 280 -14.40 -12.23 -12.06
C PHE A 280 -15.76 -12.23 -11.34
N ALA A 281 -15.73 -12.18 -10.01
CA ALA A 281 -16.94 -12.07 -9.19
C ALA A 281 -17.75 -10.81 -9.53
N ALA A 282 -17.06 -9.67 -9.70
CA ALA A 282 -17.69 -8.41 -10.07
C ALA A 282 -18.36 -8.43 -11.46
N ILE A 283 -17.94 -9.28 -12.39
CA ILE A 283 -18.57 -9.41 -13.72
C ILE A 283 -19.74 -10.41 -13.69
N HIS A 284 -19.54 -11.59 -13.09
CA HIS A 284 -20.41 -12.76 -13.31
C HIS A 284 -21.37 -13.10 -12.17
N MET A 285 -21.17 -12.58 -10.97
CA MET A 285 -22.02 -12.84 -9.80
C MET A 285 -23.02 -11.71 -9.55
N ASP A 286 -24.25 -12.07 -9.17
CA ASP A 286 -25.23 -11.09 -8.67
C ASP A 286 -24.77 -10.45 -7.36
N ASP A 287 -25.50 -9.43 -6.89
CA ASP A 287 -25.10 -8.65 -5.72
C ASP A 287 -25.06 -9.50 -4.45
N GLU A 288 -25.95 -10.49 -4.29
CA GLU A 288 -25.99 -11.37 -3.13
C GLU A 288 -24.82 -12.36 -3.14
N SER A 289 -24.62 -13.06 -4.25
CA SER A 289 -23.55 -14.04 -4.44
C SER A 289 -22.17 -13.38 -4.34
N LEU A 290 -22.02 -12.13 -4.83
CA LEU A 290 -20.80 -11.34 -4.67
C LEU A 290 -20.50 -11.05 -3.19
N ASN A 291 -21.50 -10.67 -2.39
CA ASN A 291 -21.30 -10.44 -0.96
C ASN A 291 -20.86 -11.73 -0.25
N ILE A 292 -21.53 -12.87 -0.54
CA ILE A 292 -21.15 -14.18 0.01
C ILE A 292 -19.71 -14.55 -0.36
N ALA A 293 -19.33 -14.35 -1.63
CA ALA A 293 -17.97 -14.62 -2.09
C ALA A 293 -16.93 -13.76 -1.37
N LEU A 294 -17.23 -12.48 -1.13
CA LEU A 294 -16.34 -11.57 -0.39
C LEU A 294 -16.20 -11.96 1.07
N ASP A 295 -17.27 -12.41 1.72
CA ASP A 295 -17.22 -12.87 3.11
C ASP A 295 -16.39 -14.16 3.25
N ASN A 296 -16.55 -15.10 2.33
CA ASN A 296 -15.75 -16.34 2.30
C ASN A 296 -14.26 -16.04 2.05
N LEU A 297 -13.95 -15.24 1.02
CA LEU A 297 -12.58 -14.83 0.72
C LEU A 297 -11.96 -14.06 1.89
N LEU A 298 -12.71 -13.19 2.55
CA LEU A 298 -12.23 -12.46 3.73
C LEU A 298 -11.91 -13.43 4.88
N GLY A 299 -12.73 -14.46 5.09
CA GLY A 299 -12.47 -15.51 6.07
C GLY A 299 -11.15 -16.24 5.80
N GLU A 300 -10.90 -16.62 4.55
CA GLU A 300 -9.67 -17.30 4.13
C GLU A 300 -8.43 -16.40 4.24
N LEU A 301 -8.51 -15.17 3.72
CA LEU A 301 -7.40 -14.23 3.68
C LEU A 301 -6.97 -13.77 5.05
N ARG A 302 -7.91 -13.64 6.01
CA ARG A 302 -7.57 -13.22 7.37
C ARG A 302 -6.54 -14.13 8.04
N ASP A 303 -6.49 -15.40 7.67
CA ASP A 303 -5.66 -16.40 8.35
C ASP A 303 -4.39 -16.72 7.56
N GLN A 304 -4.41 -16.53 6.24
CA GLN A 304 -3.29 -16.87 5.36
C GLN A 304 -2.47 -15.65 4.94
N ARG A 305 -3.15 -14.54 4.64
CA ARG A 305 -2.59 -13.32 4.03
C ARG A 305 -3.36 -12.08 4.52
N PRO A 306 -3.23 -11.70 5.79
CA PRO A 306 -4.06 -10.65 6.38
C PRO A 306 -3.94 -9.32 5.62
N LEU A 307 -2.76 -8.93 5.13
CA LEU A 307 -2.62 -7.64 4.46
C LEU A 307 -3.35 -7.60 3.10
N SER A 308 -3.40 -8.72 2.37
CA SER A 308 -4.20 -8.87 1.16
C SER A 308 -5.70 -8.67 1.41
N ALA A 309 -6.19 -8.99 2.62
CA ALA A 309 -7.59 -8.76 2.99
C ALA A 309 -7.98 -7.27 2.99
N LEU A 310 -7.01 -6.35 3.08
CA LEU A 310 -7.26 -4.90 3.02
C LEU A 310 -7.85 -4.45 1.68
N LEU A 311 -7.65 -5.20 0.58
CA LEU A 311 -8.35 -4.93 -0.68
C LEU A 311 -9.88 -5.09 -0.54
N ILE A 312 -10.32 -6.02 0.30
CA ILE A 312 -11.75 -6.29 0.55
C ILE A 312 -12.30 -5.34 1.62
N THR A 313 -11.60 -5.21 2.76
CA THR A 313 -12.08 -4.42 3.90
C THR A 313 -11.86 -2.92 3.72
N GLY A 314 -10.76 -2.54 3.06
CA GLY A 314 -10.27 -1.16 3.00
C GLY A 314 -9.26 -0.87 4.10
N LEU A 315 -8.53 0.23 3.91
CA LEU A 315 -7.59 0.78 4.89
C LEU A 315 -8.15 2.12 5.39
N ASP A 316 -8.91 2.04 6.49
CA ASP A 316 -9.66 3.17 7.04
C ASP A 316 -10.06 2.93 8.52
N ASP A 317 -10.68 3.91 9.18
CA ASP A 317 -11.13 3.83 10.57
C ASP A 317 -12.45 3.02 10.71
N HIS A 318 -12.34 1.69 10.60
CA HIS A 318 -13.41 0.75 10.93
C HIS A 318 -12.85 -0.56 11.54
N ASN A 319 -13.71 -1.26 12.28
CA ASN A 319 -13.29 -2.42 13.09
C ASN A 319 -12.62 -3.54 12.28
N GLU A 320 -13.15 -3.87 11.10
CA GLU A 320 -12.57 -4.93 10.25
C GLU A 320 -11.12 -4.62 9.85
N CYS A 321 -10.79 -3.38 9.45
CA CYS A 321 -9.43 -2.96 9.09
C CYS A 321 -8.49 -3.12 10.29
N HIS A 322 -8.91 -2.65 11.48
CA HIS A 322 -8.12 -2.81 12.70
C HIS A 322 -7.85 -4.28 13.02
N GLN A 323 -8.87 -5.13 12.95
CA GLN A 323 -8.75 -6.56 13.25
C GLN A 323 -7.84 -7.30 12.26
N VAL A 324 -7.91 -6.95 10.97
CA VAL A 324 -7.02 -7.50 9.94
C VAL A 324 -5.56 -7.14 10.23
N LEU A 325 -5.28 -5.87 10.50
CA LEU A 325 -3.92 -5.42 10.84
C LEU A 325 -3.42 -5.97 12.18
N HIS A 326 -4.31 -6.18 13.16
CA HIS A 326 -3.94 -6.87 14.40
C HIS A 326 -3.52 -8.31 14.15
N ARG A 327 -4.24 -9.02 13.30
CA ARG A 327 -3.91 -10.40 12.93
C ARG A 327 -2.54 -10.49 12.27
N TYR A 328 -2.24 -9.56 11.37
CA TYR A 328 -0.90 -9.42 10.80
C TYR A 328 0.17 -9.25 11.88
N VAL A 329 -0.05 -8.35 12.85
CA VAL A 329 0.90 -8.13 13.96
C VAL A 329 1.02 -9.39 14.83
N ASP A 330 -0.08 -10.08 15.14
CA ASP A 330 -0.09 -11.29 15.95
C ASP A 330 0.69 -12.44 15.29
N GLU A 331 0.63 -12.55 13.96
CA GLU A 331 1.30 -13.61 13.19
C GLU A 331 2.76 -13.29 12.83
N LYS A 332 3.06 -12.02 12.52
CA LYS A 332 4.37 -11.60 12.00
C LYS A 332 5.22 -10.83 13.00
N ASN A 333 4.65 -10.38 14.12
CA ASN A 333 5.28 -9.45 15.06
C ASN A 333 5.80 -8.15 14.41
N ASP A 334 5.32 -7.80 13.21
CA ASP A 334 5.73 -6.62 12.46
C ASP A 334 4.83 -5.42 12.78
N ILE A 335 5.11 -4.82 13.94
CA ILE A 335 4.43 -3.62 14.43
C ILE A 335 4.74 -2.38 13.57
N GLN A 336 5.90 -2.36 12.93
CA GLN A 336 6.37 -1.28 12.08
C GLN A 336 5.44 -1.10 10.88
N THR A 337 5.24 -2.15 10.07
CA THR A 337 4.40 -2.10 8.88
C THR A 337 2.96 -1.76 9.25
N ALA A 338 2.41 -2.40 10.29
CA ALA A 338 1.06 -2.13 10.74
C ALA A 338 0.89 -0.66 11.17
N SER A 339 1.87 -0.10 11.87
CA SER A 339 1.84 1.29 12.35
C SER A 339 1.90 2.30 11.21
N ILE A 340 2.75 2.07 10.21
CA ILE A 340 2.79 2.91 9.00
C ILE A 340 1.44 2.82 8.27
N LEU A 341 0.87 1.63 8.10
CA LEU A 341 -0.44 1.44 7.45
C LEU A 341 -1.57 2.14 8.21
N PHE A 342 -1.63 2.06 9.54
CA PHE A 342 -2.65 2.76 10.33
C PHE A 342 -2.60 4.29 10.11
N VAL A 343 -1.40 4.84 10.02
CA VAL A 343 -1.18 6.28 9.83
C VAL A 343 -1.48 6.68 8.38
N VAL A 344 -0.94 5.95 7.40
CA VAL A 344 -1.20 6.17 5.96
C VAL A 344 -2.69 6.08 5.64
N GLY A 345 -3.38 5.11 6.24
CA GLY A 345 -4.82 4.89 6.10
C GLY A 345 -5.72 5.91 6.78
N ASN A 346 -5.16 6.81 7.60
CA ASN A 346 -5.91 7.68 8.50
C ASN A 346 -6.92 6.88 9.36
N CYS A 347 -6.50 5.71 9.86
CA CYS A 347 -7.36 4.77 10.58
C CYS A 347 -7.81 5.26 11.98
N PHE A 348 -7.49 6.50 12.35
CA PHE A 348 -7.89 7.12 13.61
C PHE A 348 -8.74 8.38 13.44
N ARG A 349 -9.27 8.63 12.23
CA ARG A 349 -10.02 9.85 11.91
C ARG A 349 -11.29 10.07 12.72
N LYS A 350 -11.88 9.01 13.30
CA LYS A 350 -13.07 9.10 14.15
C LYS A 350 -12.70 9.35 15.62
N SER A 351 -11.41 9.33 15.97
CA SER A 351 -10.96 9.72 17.31
C SER A 351 -11.07 11.23 17.48
N LYS A 352 -11.98 11.65 18.38
CA LYS A 352 -12.23 13.08 18.65
C LYS A 352 -10.98 13.82 19.08
N LEU A 353 -10.18 13.23 19.97
CA LEU A 353 -8.98 13.88 20.52
C LEU A 353 -7.89 14.08 19.48
N LEU A 354 -7.70 13.11 18.59
CA LEU A 354 -6.75 13.28 17.49
C LEU A 354 -7.24 14.36 16.52
N GLN A 355 -8.53 14.37 16.16
CA GLN A 355 -9.05 15.40 15.27
C GLN A 355 -9.22 16.79 15.89
N ASP A 356 -9.03 16.93 17.20
CA ASP A 356 -9.29 18.18 17.91
C ASP A 356 -8.10 19.14 17.80
N SER A 357 -8.28 20.17 16.97
CA SER A 357 -7.34 21.28 16.77
C SER A 357 -6.98 22.06 18.05
N SER A 358 -7.73 21.90 19.14
CA SER A 358 -7.41 22.51 20.44
C SER A 358 -6.18 21.91 21.11
N PHE A 359 -5.77 20.69 20.72
CA PHE A 359 -4.54 20.04 21.21
C PHE A 359 -3.30 20.37 20.36
N THR A 360 -3.37 21.41 19.55
CA THR A 360 -2.22 21.92 18.78
C THR A 360 -1.07 22.33 19.71
N GLY A 361 0.12 21.76 19.48
CA GLY A 361 1.31 21.99 20.29
C GLY A 361 1.52 21.01 21.45
N VAL A 362 0.58 20.08 21.70
CA VAL A 362 0.80 18.95 22.61
C VAL A 362 1.75 17.94 21.94
N LYS A 363 2.67 17.36 22.71
CA LYS A 363 3.54 16.29 22.20
C LYS A 363 2.68 15.14 21.69
N ILE A 364 2.96 14.64 20.49
CA ILE A 364 2.17 13.57 19.87
C ILE A 364 2.07 12.31 20.75
N SER A 365 3.11 12.00 21.53
CA SER A 365 3.10 10.90 22.50
C SER A 365 2.10 11.10 23.64
N GLU A 366 1.94 12.34 24.12
CA GLU A 366 0.96 12.69 25.14
C GLU A 366 -0.46 12.70 24.55
N LEU A 367 -0.62 13.23 23.33
CA LEU A 367 -1.90 13.22 22.64
C LEU A 367 -2.37 11.79 22.36
N LEU A 368 -1.49 10.91 21.86
CA LEU A 368 -1.78 9.49 21.65
C LEU A 368 -2.15 8.81 22.96
N SER A 369 -1.45 9.09 24.06
CA SER A 369 -1.78 8.51 25.38
C SER A 369 -3.19 8.91 25.84
N LYS A 370 -3.54 10.20 25.74
CA LYS A 370 -4.88 10.70 26.06
C LYS A 370 -5.96 10.10 25.14
N ALA A 371 -5.65 9.98 23.84
CA ALA A 371 -6.54 9.36 22.86
C ALA A 371 -6.79 7.88 23.19
N ILE A 372 -5.74 7.13 23.53
CA ILE A 372 -5.83 5.74 23.97
C ILE A 372 -6.73 5.62 25.19
N ASP A 373 -6.55 6.48 26.20
CA ASP A 373 -7.34 6.42 27.44
C ASP A 373 -8.81 6.77 27.25
N ALA A 374 -9.12 7.64 26.29
CA ALA A 374 -10.49 7.98 25.91
C ALA A 374 -11.20 6.89 25.11
N GLU A 375 -10.47 5.97 24.47
CA GLU A 375 -11.05 4.85 23.73
C GLU A 375 -11.50 3.73 24.66
N GLU A 376 -12.63 3.10 24.32
CA GLU A 376 -13.16 1.97 25.08
C GLU A 376 -12.13 0.83 25.20
N ARG A 377 -12.08 0.16 26.35
CA ARG A 377 -11.06 -0.87 26.64
C ARG A 377 -11.01 -2.00 25.61
N ARG A 378 -12.14 -2.36 25.01
CA ARG A 378 -12.25 -3.43 24.00
C ARG A 378 -12.26 -2.91 22.55
N SER A 379 -12.07 -1.60 22.35
CA SER A 379 -12.02 -0.99 21.02
C SER A 379 -10.81 -1.51 20.24
N PRO A 380 -10.98 -2.07 19.03
CA PRO A 380 -9.86 -2.40 18.16
C PRO A 380 -8.97 -1.18 17.86
N ARG A 381 -9.59 0.01 17.74
CA ARG A 381 -8.86 1.26 17.54
C ARG A 381 -7.86 1.53 18.66
N ARG A 382 -8.24 1.27 19.91
CA ARG A 382 -7.35 1.42 21.09
C ARG A 382 -6.08 0.59 20.93
N ARG A 383 -6.21 -0.69 20.55
CA ARG A 383 -5.07 -1.58 20.30
C ARG A 383 -4.20 -1.08 19.13
N SER A 384 -4.80 -0.57 18.06
CA SER A 384 -4.06 0.03 16.95
C SER A 384 -3.27 1.28 17.36
N MET A 385 -3.83 2.13 18.23
CA MET A 385 -3.11 3.28 18.77
C MET A 385 -1.94 2.84 19.67
N HIS A 386 -2.10 1.77 20.45
CA HIS A 386 -0.97 1.17 21.18
C HIS A 386 0.13 0.72 20.23
N CYS A 387 -0.21 0.06 19.11
CA CYS A 387 0.79 -0.35 18.12
C CYS A 387 1.63 0.83 17.60
N VAL A 388 0.96 1.93 17.24
CA VAL A 388 1.62 3.14 16.74
C VAL A 388 2.48 3.80 17.82
N ARG A 389 1.98 3.89 19.06
CA ARG A 389 2.75 4.43 20.18
C ARG A 389 4.00 3.60 20.45
N ASP A 390 3.87 2.28 20.53
CA ASP A 390 4.97 1.39 20.85
C ASP A 390 6.03 1.40 19.73
N TYR A 391 5.62 1.47 18.45
CA TYR A 391 6.55 1.69 17.34
C TYR A 391 7.26 3.05 17.42
N MET A 392 6.54 4.13 17.79
CA MET A 392 7.16 5.45 18.01
C MET A 392 8.16 5.45 19.18
N GLU A 393 7.94 4.63 20.21
CA GLU A 393 8.90 4.42 21.31
C GLU A 393 10.14 3.66 20.83
N MET A 394 9.96 2.60 20.02
CA MET A 394 11.07 1.89 19.39
C MET A 394 11.93 2.82 18.53
N LEU A 395 11.30 3.68 17.72
CA LEU A 395 12.01 4.68 16.92
C LEU A 395 12.83 5.66 17.80
N ASN A 396 12.33 6.03 18.98
CA ASN A 396 13.11 6.86 19.92
C ASN A 396 14.32 6.11 20.47
N ASN A 397 14.11 4.86 20.90
CA ASN A 397 15.18 4.03 21.46
C ASN A 397 16.26 3.72 20.42
N TRP A 398 15.89 3.64 19.14
CA TRP A 398 16.82 3.45 18.03
C TRP A 398 17.34 4.77 17.43
N CYS A 399 16.96 5.93 17.97
CA CYS A 399 17.34 7.25 17.49
C CYS A 399 16.90 7.58 16.05
N PHE A 400 15.83 6.98 15.54
CA PHE A 400 15.25 7.27 14.23
C PHE A 400 14.20 8.38 14.30
N TRP A 401 14.66 9.62 14.53
CA TRP A 401 13.80 10.77 14.73
C TRP A 401 13.06 11.22 13.45
N LEU A 402 13.66 11.03 12.27
CA LEU A 402 13.09 11.43 10.99
C LEU A 402 11.84 10.61 10.61
N PRO A 403 11.90 9.25 10.54
CA PRO A 403 10.71 8.41 10.34
C PRO A 403 9.60 8.72 11.34
N LYS A 404 9.96 8.90 12.62
CA LYS A 404 8.99 9.27 13.66
C LYS A 404 8.31 10.61 13.34
N THR A 405 9.07 11.59 12.88
CA THR A 405 8.55 12.91 12.52
C THR A 405 7.57 12.80 11.34
N PHE A 406 7.90 12.02 10.31
CA PHE A 406 6.99 11.81 9.17
C PHE A 406 5.69 11.11 9.59
N LEU A 407 5.77 10.07 10.42
CA LEU A 407 4.57 9.41 10.97
C LEU A 407 3.74 10.37 11.83
N SER A 408 4.41 11.19 12.65
CA SER A 408 3.75 12.20 13.48
C SER A 408 3.10 13.29 12.62
N SER A 409 3.66 13.60 11.45
CA SER A 409 3.14 14.64 10.55
C SER A 409 1.85 14.22 9.82
N LEU A 410 1.64 12.92 9.66
CA LEU A 410 0.41 12.34 9.09
C LEU A 410 -0.68 12.12 10.15
N LEU A 411 -0.30 12.11 11.43
CA LEU A 411 -1.26 12.32 12.51
C LEU A 411 -1.60 13.83 12.60
N PRO A 412 -2.79 14.19 13.08
CA PRO A 412 -3.25 15.58 13.12
C PRO A 412 -2.21 16.56 13.69
N GLN A 413 -2.11 17.70 13.00
CA GLN A 413 -0.87 18.41 12.72
C GLN A 413 -0.14 18.97 13.95
N ALA A 414 1.19 18.87 13.92
CA ALA A 414 2.05 19.84 14.59
C ALA A 414 1.87 21.20 13.92
N VAL A 415 1.12 22.09 14.57
CA VAL A 415 0.93 23.47 14.10
C VAL A 415 1.85 24.38 14.89
N ILE A 416 2.53 25.30 14.20
CA ILE A 416 3.27 26.38 14.85
C ILE A 416 2.27 27.22 15.62
N ALA A 417 2.40 27.30 16.94
CA ALA A 417 1.46 28.00 17.81
C ALA A 417 2.09 29.26 18.41
N CYS A 418 1.26 30.20 18.82
CA CYS A 418 1.72 31.38 19.53
C CYS A 418 2.28 30.98 20.90
N ASN A 419 3.55 31.30 21.15
CA ASN A 419 4.22 31.04 22.44
C ASN A 419 3.53 31.66 23.67
N PHE A 420 2.60 32.58 23.47
CA PHE A 420 1.89 33.25 24.56
C PHE A 420 0.48 32.72 24.81
N CYS A 421 -0.25 32.32 23.78
CA CYS A 421 -1.66 31.93 23.92
C CYS A 421 -2.01 30.57 23.31
N GLY A 422 -1.02 29.85 22.75
CA GLY A 422 -1.18 28.51 22.19
C GLY A 422 -1.97 28.45 20.88
N VAL A 423 -2.40 29.58 20.32
CA VAL A 423 -3.19 29.58 19.08
C VAL A 423 -2.32 29.25 17.87
N PRO A 424 -2.75 28.32 17.00
CA PRO A 424 -2.17 28.08 15.68
C PRO A 424 -1.86 29.35 14.89
N ILE A 425 -0.65 29.43 14.34
CA ILE A 425 -0.16 30.47 13.43
C ILE A 425 -0.01 29.84 12.05
N TYR A 426 -0.92 30.17 11.15
CA TYR A 426 -0.84 29.75 9.76
C TYR A 426 0.01 30.77 8.97
N PRO A 427 1.10 30.37 8.30
CA PRO A 427 1.90 31.28 7.48
C PRO A 427 1.10 31.76 6.26
N SER A 428 1.29 33.00 5.79
CA SER A 428 0.67 33.51 4.55
C SER A 428 1.25 32.90 3.26
N VAL A 429 2.33 32.12 3.36
CA VAL A 429 2.78 31.22 2.28
C VAL A 429 1.82 30.03 2.12
N SER A 430 0.96 29.78 3.12
CA SER A 430 -0.19 28.92 2.96
C SER A 430 -1.04 29.36 1.80
N ASP A 431 -1.25 30.64 1.46
CA ASP A 431 -2.11 30.95 0.29
C ASP A 431 -1.57 30.39 -1.04
N LYS A 432 -0.25 30.23 -1.18
CA LYS A 432 0.36 29.55 -2.34
C LYS A 432 0.40 28.03 -2.18
N ILE A 433 0.69 27.52 -0.99
CA ILE A 433 0.63 26.08 -0.68
C ILE A 433 -0.82 25.57 -0.66
N GLU A 434 -1.78 26.44 -0.42
CA GLU A 434 -3.22 26.25 -0.35
C GLU A 434 -3.86 26.53 -1.71
N SER A 435 -3.24 27.34 -2.58
CA SER A 435 -3.51 27.26 -4.03
C SER A 435 -2.97 25.98 -4.68
N LEU A 436 -1.97 25.32 -4.07
CA LEU A 436 -1.51 24.00 -4.45
C LEU A 436 -2.32 22.88 -3.76
N ARG A 437 -2.90 23.14 -2.58
CA ARG A 437 -3.82 22.24 -1.84
C ARG A 437 -5.30 22.49 -2.13
N SER A 438 -5.69 23.51 -2.89
CA SER A 438 -7.09 23.79 -3.23
C SER A 438 -7.68 22.79 -4.21
N ASN A 439 -6.89 21.78 -4.62
CA ASN A 439 -7.39 20.58 -5.27
C ASN A 439 -7.59 19.38 -4.30
N VAL A 440 -7.24 19.49 -3.01
CA VAL A 440 -7.21 18.36 -2.04
C VAL A 440 -7.91 18.64 -0.70
N ALA A 441 -8.57 19.78 -0.51
CA ALA A 441 -9.38 19.99 0.70
C ALA A 441 -10.66 20.75 0.39
N ASN A 442 -11.80 20.06 0.45
CA ASN A 442 -13.06 20.73 0.74
C ASN A 442 -14.00 19.81 1.52
N THR A 443 -13.98 19.95 2.86
CA THR A 443 -15.14 19.72 3.73
C THR A 443 -15.23 20.85 4.77
N ASN A 444 -15.63 22.03 4.27
CA ASN A 444 -16.66 22.95 4.77
C ASN A 444 -16.70 23.48 6.24
N ILE A 445 -16.81 24.82 6.29
CA ILE A 445 -17.43 25.71 7.30
C ILE A 445 -16.51 26.21 8.44
N TYR A 446 -15.71 27.23 8.11
CA TYR A 446 -15.67 28.44 8.93
C TYR A 446 -15.74 29.65 7.99
N ASN A 447 -16.81 30.44 8.11
CA ASN A 447 -16.86 31.79 7.56
C ASN A 447 -15.80 32.64 8.28
N TYR A 448 -14.56 32.64 7.79
CA TYR A 448 -13.59 33.68 8.13
C TYR A 448 -13.72 34.82 7.13
N PRO A 449 -13.64 36.08 7.58
CA PRO A 449 -13.91 37.22 6.74
C PRO A 449 -12.89 37.27 5.61
N LYS A 450 -13.36 37.25 4.36
CA LYS A 450 -12.59 37.78 3.22
C LYS A 450 -12.29 39.25 3.53
N ARG A 451 -11.15 39.51 4.16
CA ARG A 451 -10.55 40.84 4.19
C ARG A 451 -9.27 40.76 3.40
N GLY A 452 -9.31 41.35 2.20
CA GLY A 452 -8.11 41.75 1.53
C GLY A 452 -7.35 42.70 2.45
N ASP A 453 -6.15 42.30 2.84
CA ASP A 453 -5.02 43.20 2.93
C ASP A 453 -3.74 42.37 3.02
N LYS A 454 -2.71 42.72 2.25
CA LYS A 454 -1.38 42.08 2.28
C LYS A 454 -0.60 42.54 3.51
N THR A 455 -1.22 42.53 4.69
CA THR A 455 -0.58 42.98 5.93
C THR A 455 0.25 41.85 6.51
N ARG A 456 1.58 42.05 6.48
CA ARG A 456 2.60 41.22 7.11
C ARG A 456 2.16 40.87 8.54
N MET A 457 2.04 39.58 8.83
CA MET A 457 1.57 39.07 10.12
C MET A 457 2.67 39.26 11.19
N MET A 458 2.79 40.46 11.75
CA MET A 458 3.81 40.79 12.77
C MET A 458 3.40 40.35 14.19
N SER A 459 2.14 39.95 14.37
CA SER A 459 1.55 39.60 15.67
C SER A 459 0.52 38.47 15.56
N CYS A 460 0.24 37.80 16.68
CA CYS A 460 -0.78 36.77 16.78
C CYS A 460 -2.17 37.32 16.50
N GLY A 461 -2.94 36.66 15.63
CA GLY A 461 -4.30 37.05 15.28
C GLY A 461 -5.26 37.18 16.49
N LYS A 462 -5.08 36.34 17.52
CA LYS A 462 -5.90 36.31 18.74
C LYS A 462 -5.38 37.25 19.84
N CYS A 463 -4.16 37.05 20.34
CA CYS A 463 -3.65 37.78 21.50
C CYS A 463 -2.87 39.06 21.16
N LYS A 464 -2.66 39.36 19.87
CA LYS A 464 -1.93 40.53 19.35
C LYS A 464 -0.47 40.66 19.83
N ARG A 465 0.08 39.67 20.53
CA ARG A 465 1.50 39.61 20.91
C ARG A 465 2.39 39.29 19.71
N PRO A 466 3.64 39.75 19.68
CA PRO A 466 4.53 39.59 18.53
C PRO A 466 4.81 38.12 18.22
N LEU A 467 4.86 37.77 16.93
CA LEU A 467 5.26 36.44 16.49
C LEU A 467 6.77 36.21 16.67
N PRO A 468 7.24 34.95 16.76
CA PRO A 468 8.66 34.64 16.81
C PRO A 468 9.45 35.34 15.70
N LYS A 469 10.65 35.82 16.04
CA LYS A 469 11.54 36.53 15.11
C LYS A 469 12.73 35.64 14.79
N CYS A 470 13.20 35.73 13.54
CA CYS A 470 14.50 35.19 13.19
C CYS A 470 15.58 35.86 14.04
N THR A 471 16.42 35.09 14.72
CA THR A 471 17.51 35.59 15.56
C THR A 471 18.49 36.47 14.79
N ILE A 472 18.64 36.21 13.48
CA ILE A 472 19.59 36.89 12.60
C ILE A 472 18.94 38.12 11.96
N CYS A 473 17.94 37.94 11.09
CA CYS A 473 17.36 39.07 10.35
C CYS A 473 16.27 39.84 11.11
N ARG A 474 15.88 39.37 12.31
CA ARG A 474 14.85 39.97 13.19
C ARG A 474 13.44 40.09 12.58
N GLN A 475 13.22 39.58 11.37
CA GLN A 475 11.90 39.51 10.75
C GLN A 475 11.04 38.44 11.43
N HIS A 476 9.74 38.69 11.46
CA HIS A 476 8.78 37.77 12.07
C HIS A 476 8.54 36.55 11.19
N TYR A 477 8.14 35.45 11.84
CA TYR A 477 7.62 34.26 11.21
C TYR A 477 6.60 34.59 10.10
N GLY A 478 6.72 33.92 8.94
CA GLY A 478 5.92 34.18 7.74
C GLY A 478 6.47 35.29 6.82
N SER A 479 7.50 36.03 7.25
CA SER A 479 8.24 36.95 6.36
C SER A 479 9.23 36.17 5.50
N GLN A 480 9.46 36.61 4.26
CA GLN A 480 10.55 36.06 3.45
C GLN A 480 11.91 36.42 4.05
N ALA A 481 12.88 35.52 3.91
CA ALA A 481 14.27 35.83 4.20
C ALA A 481 14.73 36.91 3.21
N SER A 482 15.04 38.10 3.71
CA SER A 482 15.70 39.13 2.91
C SER A 482 17.09 38.64 2.55
N ALA A 483 17.42 38.55 1.26
CA ALA A 483 18.78 38.28 0.84
C ALA A 483 19.72 39.30 1.49
N SER A 484 20.74 38.84 2.21
CA SER A 484 21.93 39.63 2.45
C SER A 484 22.42 40.14 1.09
N LYS A 485 22.69 41.44 0.98
CA LYS A 485 23.15 42.06 -0.27
C LYS A 485 24.30 41.23 -0.88
N PRO A 486 24.22 40.80 -2.15
CA PRO A 486 25.41 40.34 -2.85
C PRO A 486 26.17 41.57 -3.33
N GLU A 487 27.27 41.93 -2.65
CA GLU A 487 28.29 42.80 -3.23
C GLU A 487 29.25 42.00 -4.14
N VAL A 488 28.73 41.14 -5.03
CA VAL A 488 29.47 40.70 -6.23
C VAL A 488 28.44 40.34 -7.29
N ALA A 489 28.41 41.10 -8.38
CA ALA A 489 27.61 40.78 -9.56
C ALA A 489 28.20 39.54 -10.25
N GLY A 490 27.49 38.41 -10.26
CA GLY A 490 27.92 37.28 -11.11
C GLY A 490 27.31 35.90 -10.87
N THR A 491 26.64 35.62 -9.75
CA THR A 491 26.06 34.28 -9.51
C THR A 491 24.61 34.38 -9.05
N THR A 492 23.69 33.96 -9.91
CA THR A 492 22.27 33.81 -9.61
C THR A 492 22.06 32.62 -8.67
N SER A 493 22.23 32.82 -7.35
CA SER A 493 21.73 31.85 -6.38
C SER A 493 20.19 31.83 -6.45
N LYS A 494 19.65 30.78 -7.05
CA LYS A 494 18.22 30.49 -7.02
C LYS A 494 17.86 30.13 -5.58
N ASN A 495 17.44 31.10 -4.76
CA ASN A 495 16.88 30.82 -3.44
C ASN A 495 15.67 29.90 -3.60
N SER A 496 15.78 28.71 -3.03
CA SER A 496 14.74 27.69 -3.04
C SER A 496 13.60 28.09 -2.10
N ALA A 497 12.38 27.62 -2.36
CA ALA A 497 11.22 27.93 -1.50
C ALA A 497 11.43 27.51 -0.03
N ILE A 498 12.33 26.55 0.22
CA ILE A 498 12.68 26.05 1.55
C ILE A 498 13.58 27.01 2.33
N ASP A 499 14.34 27.90 1.67
CA ASP A 499 15.22 28.88 2.33
C ASP A 499 14.46 29.87 3.22
N HIS A 500 13.17 30.07 2.93
CA HIS A 500 12.27 30.91 3.72
C HIS A 500 11.61 30.20 4.89
N TRP A 501 11.85 28.90 5.07
CA TRP A 501 11.25 28.15 6.18
C TRP A 501 11.83 28.57 7.51
N PHE A 502 11.05 28.43 8.56
CA PHE A 502 11.50 28.76 9.91
C PHE A 502 11.92 27.49 10.63
N VAL A 503 13.16 27.45 11.10
CA VAL A 503 13.72 26.35 11.89
C VAL A 503 14.09 26.85 13.28
N TRP A 504 14.05 25.97 14.28
CA TRP A 504 14.40 26.31 15.65
C TRP A 504 15.04 25.14 16.39
N CYS A 505 15.86 25.45 17.39
CA CYS A 505 16.39 24.48 18.30
C CYS A 505 15.36 24.17 19.40
N CYS A 506 15.00 22.90 19.59
CA CYS A 506 14.05 22.47 20.62
C CYS A 506 14.57 22.62 22.06
N SER A 507 15.87 22.92 22.24
CA SER A 507 16.46 23.15 23.57
C SER A 507 16.40 24.60 24.01
N CYS A 508 16.84 25.52 23.15
CA CYS A 508 16.87 26.95 23.47
C CYS A 508 15.69 27.74 22.90
N ASN A 509 14.86 27.11 22.06
CA ASN A 509 13.72 27.71 21.35
C ASN A 509 14.08 28.94 20.48
N HIS A 510 15.36 29.10 20.19
CA HIS A 510 15.85 30.10 19.25
C HIS A 510 15.90 29.51 17.84
N GLY A 511 15.62 30.36 16.86
CA GLY A 511 15.45 29.93 15.49
C GLY A 511 15.37 31.10 14.52
N GLY A 512 15.19 30.77 13.25
CA GLY A 512 15.15 31.75 12.18
C GLY A 512 14.88 31.12 10.84
N HIS A 513 15.03 31.92 9.78
CA HIS A 513 14.95 31.39 8.43
C HIS A 513 16.02 30.34 8.20
N LEU A 514 15.68 29.26 7.51
CA LEU A 514 16.57 28.14 7.25
C LEU A 514 17.86 28.63 6.60
N SER A 515 17.80 29.53 5.61
CA SER A 515 19.01 30.11 5.01
C SER A 515 19.91 30.78 6.03
N HIS A 516 19.37 31.73 6.81
CA HIS A 516 20.15 32.45 7.81
C HIS A 516 20.75 31.52 8.87
N ILE A 517 19.97 30.56 9.36
CA ILE A 517 20.43 29.62 10.38
C ILE A 517 21.50 28.68 9.81
N ARG A 518 21.31 28.18 8.59
CA ARG A 518 22.30 27.37 7.87
C ARG A 518 23.61 28.14 7.69
N ASP A 519 23.53 29.38 7.20
CA ASP A 519 24.70 30.20 6.92
C ASP A 519 25.48 30.54 8.21
N TRP A 520 24.76 30.87 9.30
CA TRP A 520 25.40 31.11 10.60
C TRP A 520 26.17 29.88 11.11
N PHE A 521 25.60 28.69 10.99
CA PHE A 521 26.23 27.47 11.47
C PHE A 521 27.35 26.92 10.57
N GLN A 522 27.62 27.56 9.42
CA GLN A 522 28.86 27.31 8.66
C GLN A 522 30.08 27.89 9.38
N GLU A 523 29.92 29.03 10.05
CA GLU A 523 31.03 29.77 10.67
C GLU A 523 31.06 29.64 12.21
N TYR A 524 29.91 29.47 12.85
CA TYR A 524 29.78 29.50 14.31
C TYR A 524 29.15 28.21 14.85
N LYS A 525 29.62 27.71 16.00
CA LYS A 525 29.05 26.52 16.67
C LYS A 525 27.95 26.84 17.69
N ALA A 526 27.98 28.06 18.24
CA ALA A 526 27.02 28.53 19.23
C ALA A 526 25.79 29.18 18.59
N CYS A 527 24.69 29.23 19.34
CA CYS A 527 23.42 29.80 18.90
C CYS A 527 23.55 31.28 18.47
N PRO A 528 22.90 31.71 17.37
CA PRO A 528 22.92 33.11 16.92
C PRO A 528 22.21 34.10 17.85
N ALA A 529 21.48 33.62 18.86
CA ALA A 529 20.84 34.49 19.84
C ALA A 529 21.89 35.06 20.80
N SER A 530 21.96 36.39 20.90
CA SER A 530 22.85 37.08 21.83
C SER A 530 22.66 36.57 23.26
N GLY A 531 23.76 36.14 23.90
CA GLY A 531 23.75 35.61 25.27
C GLY A 531 23.25 34.17 25.40
N CYS A 532 23.14 33.41 24.30
CA CYS A 532 22.79 32.00 24.33
C CYS A 532 24.00 31.11 24.01
N ASP A 533 24.47 30.35 24.99
CA ASP A 533 25.61 29.43 24.85
C ASP A 533 25.21 28.03 24.32
N CYS A 534 24.01 27.91 23.73
CA CYS A 534 23.53 26.62 23.23
C CYS A 534 24.29 26.20 21.96
N LEU A 535 24.93 25.03 22.01
CA LEU A 535 25.55 24.36 20.85
C LEU A 535 24.47 23.65 20.02
N CYS A 536 23.64 24.42 19.30
CA CYS A 536 22.47 23.88 18.61
C CYS A 536 22.81 22.80 17.60
N MET A 537 23.91 22.96 16.85
CA MET A 537 24.37 21.97 15.86
C MET A 537 24.89 20.70 16.50
N ASP A 538 25.57 20.81 17.64
CA ASP A 538 26.16 19.64 18.30
C ASP A 538 25.11 18.75 18.97
N ARG A 539 23.91 19.29 19.19
CA ARG A 539 22.73 18.54 19.65
C ARG A 539 22.04 17.77 18.53
N ASP A 540 22.50 17.94 17.28
CA ASP A 540 22.00 17.30 16.06
C ASP A 540 22.99 16.25 15.49
N HIS A 541 24.10 15.96 16.22
CA HIS A 541 25.25 15.16 15.76
C HIS A 541 25.01 13.69 15.40
N SER A 542 23.78 13.19 15.49
CA SER A 542 23.45 11.85 14.99
C SER A 542 22.97 11.83 13.53
N LEU A 543 22.99 12.95 12.80
CA LEU A 543 22.41 13.05 11.44
C LEU A 543 23.32 13.64 10.36
N ARG A 544 24.57 14.03 10.66
CA ARG A 544 25.38 14.82 9.72
C ARG A 544 26.16 14.01 8.68
N ASP A 545 26.59 12.79 9.01
CA ASP A 545 27.54 12.07 8.15
C ASP A 545 26.88 11.34 6.96
N ASP A 546 25.58 11.04 7.00
CA ASP A 546 24.90 10.28 5.93
C ASP A 546 24.04 11.13 4.97
N LEU A 547 23.79 12.41 5.26
CA LEU A 547 22.80 13.23 4.52
C LEU A 547 23.38 14.48 3.84
N ILE A 548 24.68 14.76 3.97
CA ILE A 548 25.37 15.85 3.26
C ILE A 548 26.59 15.29 2.51
N VAL A 549 26.37 14.33 1.62
CA VAL A 549 27.24 14.20 0.45
C VAL A 549 26.63 15.07 -0.64
N PRO A 550 27.30 16.14 -1.11
CA PRO A 550 26.83 16.86 -2.28
C PRO A 550 26.76 15.88 -3.45
N PHE A 551 25.63 15.86 -4.17
CA PHE A 551 25.60 15.39 -5.54
C PHE A 551 26.55 16.29 -6.36
N THR A 552 27.83 15.93 -6.41
CA THR A 552 28.80 16.53 -7.32
C THR A 552 29.57 15.40 -8.01
N ASN A 553 29.34 15.33 -9.32
CA ASN A 553 30.05 14.57 -10.35
C ASN A 553 29.75 13.07 -10.43
N VAL A 554 28.61 12.75 -11.03
CA VAL A 554 28.54 11.61 -11.96
C VAL A 554 28.95 12.18 -13.32
N ASP A 555 30.17 11.89 -13.75
CA ASP A 555 30.61 12.13 -15.13
C ASP A 555 29.77 11.28 -16.09
N ILE A 556 29.53 11.86 -17.27
CA ILE A 556 28.76 11.35 -18.41
C ILE A 556 29.20 9.97 -18.88
#